data_AF-A0A3R7AVC1-F1
#
_entry.id   AF-A0A3R7AVC1-F1
#
_cell.length_a   1.000
_cell.length_b   1.000
_cell.length_c   1.000
_cell.angle_alpha   90.00
_cell.angle_beta   90.00
_cell.angle_gamma   90.00
#
_symmetry.space_group_name_H-M   'P 1'
#
loop_
_entity.id
_entity.type
_entity.pdbx_description
1 polymer ?
#
loop_
_entity_poly.entity_id
_entity_poly.type
_entity_poly.pdbx_seq_one_letter_code
_entity_poly.pdbx_strand_id
1 'polypeptide(L)'
;MTTSDRSNVSSSSISFHSPTALLSSLPEDSKMAPPDKRMQLQLLTIAGLVVFFLGIAIPFTLTQAASETKVHGYQVLYSTPSKPDTIVLNTVISSISTETYELVMTTTIVDIPKRLASNDTLYKPFRVQVGPGAIVITPNITNLKVPLITKIPLVKGSTAWYPFDKYLTAVETEAFVGTSPFMGQKAEAIDVAVVVKTPEDFNWRYKVRKMTSDDFDNDGPPGTPSISTSLTIEVSRKFNVYAALVFVCVWSVTISVGYIGRY
;
A
#
# COMPACT_ATOMS: atom_id res chain seq x y z
N MET A 1 -16.65 -97.14 31.72
CA MET A 1 -17.85 -97.98 31.90
C MET A 1 -18.61 -97.42 33.09
N THR A 2 -19.88 -97.14 32.84
CA THR A 2 -20.95 -96.51 33.64
C THR A 2 -21.25 -97.15 35.00
N THR A 3 -21.75 -96.31 35.93
CA THR A 3 -23.02 -96.44 36.72
C THR A 3 -23.12 -95.20 37.64
N SER A 4 -24.03 -94.23 37.45
CA SER A 4 -25.49 -94.20 37.75
C SER A 4 -25.78 -94.30 39.26
N ASP A 5 -26.71 -93.61 39.91
CA ASP A 5 -27.80 -92.72 39.50
C ASP A 5 -28.48 -92.14 40.78
N ARG A 6 -29.26 -91.06 40.63
CA ARG A 6 -30.49 -90.69 41.40
C ARG A 6 -30.38 -90.28 42.90
N SER A 7 -31.19 -89.35 43.43
CA SER A 7 -32.49 -88.76 43.05
C SER A 7 -32.93 -87.64 44.01
N ASN A 8 -33.93 -86.85 43.58
CA ASN A 8 -35.02 -86.21 44.35
C ASN A 8 -34.69 -84.86 45.05
N VAL A 9 -35.48 -83.78 45.02
CA VAL A 9 -36.94 -83.55 44.85
C VAL A 9 -37.21 -82.13 44.28
N SER A 10 -38.31 -81.99 43.55
CA SER A 10 -38.95 -80.78 43.02
C SER A 10 -39.47 -79.77 44.05
N SER A 11 -39.40 -78.47 43.74
CA SER A 11 -40.46 -77.53 44.15
C SER A 11 -40.64 -76.43 43.11
N SER A 12 -41.86 -76.35 42.56
CA SER A 12 -42.33 -75.29 41.69
C SER A 12 -42.88 -74.13 42.52
N SER A 13 -42.38 -72.92 42.29
CA SER A 13 -43.11 -71.68 42.60
C SER A 13 -43.02 -70.73 41.42
N ILE A 14 -44.12 -70.60 40.71
CA ILE A 14 -44.37 -69.48 39.80
C ILE A 14 -44.87 -68.34 40.68
N SER A 15 -44.17 -67.20 40.72
CA SER A 15 -44.85 -65.92 41.00
C SER A 15 -44.01 -64.69 40.58
N PHE A 16 -44.68 -63.85 39.79
CA PHE A 16 -44.55 -62.40 39.59
C PHE A 16 -43.26 -61.80 38.99
N HIS A 17 -43.42 -61.28 37.77
CA HIS A 17 -42.55 -60.31 37.12
C HIS A 17 -42.29 -59.08 38.02
N SER A 18 -41.02 -58.75 38.23
CA SER A 18 -40.57 -57.39 38.55
C SER A 18 -39.62 -56.90 37.44
N PRO A 19 -39.86 -55.70 36.87
CA PRO A 19 -39.10 -55.18 35.73
C PRO A 19 -37.80 -54.54 36.23
N THR A 20 -36.82 -55.36 36.61
CA THR A 20 -35.52 -54.84 37.07
C THR A 20 -34.35 -55.63 36.48
N ALA A 21 -34.57 -56.32 35.36
CA ALA A 21 -33.55 -57.06 34.61
C ALA A 21 -33.21 -56.39 33.26
N LEU A 22 -33.34 -55.06 33.16
CA LEU A 22 -32.96 -54.26 31.98
C LEU A 22 -32.18 -53.00 32.35
N LEU A 23 -31.32 -53.06 33.36
CA LEU A 23 -30.43 -51.94 33.75
C LEU A 23 -29.00 -52.36 34.11
N SER A 24 -28.54 -53.53 33.68
CA SER A 24 -27.14 -53.97 33.88
C SER A 24 -26.31 -54.07 32.59
N SER A 25 -26.83 -53.58 31.46
CA SER A 25 -26.06 -53.41 30.22
C SER A 25 -26.03 -51.94 29.82
N LEU A 26 -25.61 -51.08 30.75
CA LEU A 26 -25.02 -49.79 30.37
C LEU A 26 -23.56 -50.09 29.99
N PRO A 27 -23.10 -49.77 28.77
CA PRO A 27 -21.67 -49.62 28.54
C PRO A 27 -21.23 -48.40 29.34
N GLU A 28 -20.76 -48.67 30.55
CA GLU A 28 -19.93 -47.75 31.32
C GLU A 28 -18.62 -47.53 30.54
N ASP A 29 -18.14 -46.28 30.56
CA ASP A 29 -17.00 -45.76 29.80
C ASP A 29 -17.20 -45.54 28.28
N SER A 30 -17.99 -44.52 27.93
CA SER A 30 -17.56 -43.63 26.85
C SER A 30 -16.40 -42.76 27.36
N LYS A 31 -15.27 -43.40 27.65
CA LYS A 31 -13.99 -42.68 27.65
C LYS A 31 -13.85 -42.14 26.23
N MET A 32 -14.06 -40.83 26.06
CA MET A 32 -13.62 -40.13 24.86
C MET A 32 -12.20 -40.63 24.58
N ALA A 33 -12.03 -41.37 23.48
CA ALA A 33 -10.71 -41.78 23.03
C ALA A 33 -9.83 -40.52 23.10
N PRO A 34 -8.65 -40.57 23.75
CA PRO A 34 -7.80 -39.39 23.85
C PRO A 34 -7.65 -38.86 22.43
N PRO A 35 -7.97 -37.57 22.20
CA PRO A 35 -8.05 -37.02 20.86
C PRO A 35 -6.76 -37.38 20.14
N ASP A 36 -6.91 -38.08 19.02
CA ASP A 36 -5.80 -38.74 18.35
C ASP A 36 -4.70 -37.68 18.14
N LYS A 37 -3.51 -37.91 18.70
CA LYS A 37 -2.47 -36.85 18.78
C LYS A 37 -2.13 -36.30 17.40
N ARG A 38 -2.33 -37.12 16.35
CA ARG A 38 -2.23 -36.74 14.94
C ARG A 38 -3.31 -35.73 14.53
N MET A 39 -4.56 -35.96 14.93
CA MET A 39 -5.70 -35.07 14.67
C MET A 39 -5.56 -33.73 15.40
N GLN A 40 -5.08 -33.75 16.66
CA GLN A 40 -4.80 -32.50 17.38
C GLN A 40 -3.69 -31.68 16.72
N LEU A 41 -2.61 -32.33 16.27
CA LEU A 41 -1.52 -31.65 15.59
C LEU A 41 -1.96 -31.06 14.24
N GLN A 42 -2.78 -31.79 13.48
CA GLN A 42 -3.37 -31.29 12.23
C GLN A 42 -4.30 -30.10 12.47
N LEU A 43 -5.17 -30.17 13.49
CA LEU A 43 -6.06 -29.07 13.85
C LEU A 43 -5.28 -27.81 14.26
N LEU A 44 -4.21 -27.98 15.04
CA LEU A 44 -3.32 -26.88 15.44
C LEU A 44 -2.64 -26.22 14.23
N THR A 45 -2.22 -27.04 13.26
CA THR A 45 -1.58 -26.57 12.03
C THR A 45 -2.57 -25.82 11.14
N ILE A 46 -3.79 -26.33 10.98
CA ILE A 46 -4.87 -25.67 10.24
C ILE A 46 -5.26 -24.36 10.91
N ALA A 47 -5.41 -24.35 12.24
CA ALA A 47 -5.73 -23.13 12.99
C ALA A 47 -4.62 -22.07 12.81
N GLY A 48 -3.35 -22.46 12.86
CA GLY A 48 -2.22 -21.57 12.58
C GLY A 48 -2.26 -20.97 11.17
N LEU A 49 -2.57 -21.79 10.16
CA LEU A 49 -2.73 -21.34 8.77
C LEU A 49 -3.91 -20.37 8.60
N VAL A 50 -5.05 -20.64 9.24
CA VAL A 50 -6.23 -19.77 9.19
C VAL A 50 -5.94 -18.41 9.84
N VAL A 51 -5.29 -18.40 11.02
CA VAL A 51 -4.90 -17.15 11.69
C VAL A 51 -3.91 -16.35 10.83
N PHE A 52 -2.93 -17.02 10.23
CA PHE A 52 -1.98 -16.38 9.32
C PHE A 52 -2.67 -15.79 8.08
N PHE A 53 -3.58 -16.56 7.47
CA PHE A 53 -4.35 -16.11 6.31
C PHE A 53 -5.24 -14.91 6.64
N LEU A 54 -5.98 -14.96 7.76
CA LEU A 54 -6.82 -13.85 8.22
C LEU A 54 -5.98 -12.61 8.56
N GLY A 55 -4.81 -12.80 9.19
CA GLY A 55 -3.87 -11.72 9.50
C GLY A 55 -3.36 -10.96 8.28
N ILE A 56 -3.40 -11.58 7.09
CA ILE A 56 -3.01 -10.97 5.82
C ILE A 56 -4.22 -10.49 5.02
N ALA A 57 -5.29 -11.28 4.97
CA ALA A 57 -6.48 -10.99 4.19
C ALA A 57 -7.23 -9.75 4.70
N ILE A 58 -7.35 -9.58 6.02
CA ILE A 58 -8.05 -8.44 6.63
C ILE A 58 -7.36 -7.09 6.29
N PRO A 59 -6.05 -6.89 6.53
CA PRO A 59 -5.42 -5.63 6.15
C PRO A 59 -5.46 -5.42 4.64
N PHE A 60 -5.38 -6.48 3.83
CA PHE A 60 -5.49 -6.38 2.38
C PHE A 60 -6.86 -5.86 1.92
N THR A 61 -7.96 -6.47 2.38
CA THR A 61 -9.33 -6.05 2.00
C THR A 61 -9.65 -4.63 2.49
N LEU A 62 -9.22 -4.28 3.71
CA LEU A 62 -9.37 -2.92 4.23
C LEU A 62 -8.62 -1.88 3.40
N THR A 63 -7.42 -2.22 2.88
CA THR A 63 -6.67 -1.31 2.01
C THR A 63 -7.26 -1.20 0.60
N GLN A 64 -7.89 -2.26 0.07
CA GLN A 64 -8.57 -2.20 -1.22
C GLN A 64 -9.89 -1.43 -1.15
N ALA A 65 -10.72 -1.67 -0.12
CA ALA A 65 -11.98 -0.97 0.06
C ALA A 65 -11.81 0.55 0.22
N ALA A 66 -10.71 0.99 0.83
CA ALA A 66 -10.36 2.42 0.90
C ALA A 66 -9.97 3.04 -0.46
N SER A 67 -9.70 2.22 -1.49
CA SER A 67 -9.32 2.67 -2.83
C SER A 67 -10.53 2.86 -3.77
N GLU A 68 -11.66 2.17 -3.51
CA GLU A 68 -12.84 2.15 -4.39
C GLU A 68 -13.61 3.48 -4.47
N THR A 69 -13.34 4.45 -3.59
CA THR A 69 -14.03 5.76 -3.59
C THR A 69 -13.40 6.81 -4.53
N LYS A 70 -12.47 6.43 -5.41
CA LYS A 70 -11.72 7.38 -6.24
C LYS A 70 -12.30 7.54 -7.64
N VAL A 71 -13.05 8.63 -7.79
CA VAL A 71 -13.61 9.10 -9.05
C VAL A 71 -12.48 9.52 -10.00
N HIS A 72 -12.37 8.82 -11.15
CA HIS A 72 -11.55 9.11 -12.35
C HIS A 72 -10.07 8.68 -12.33
N GLY A 73 -9.76 7.40 -12.11
CA GLY A 73 -8.48 6.74 -12.51
C GLY A 73 -7.17 7.28 -11.91
N TYR A 74 -7.24 8.43 -11.25
CA TYR A 74 -6.16 9.20 -10.66
C TYR A 74 -6.51 9.51 -9.22
N GLN A 75 -5.57 9.22 -8.34
CA GLN A 75 -5.62 9.64 -6.96
C GLN A 75 -4.96 11.02 -6.81
N VAL A 76 -5.67 11.99 -6.25
CA VAL A 76 -5.06 13.24 -5.79
C VAL A 76 -4.26 12.95 -4.51
N LEU A 77 -2.98 13.30 -4.53
CA LEU A 77 -2.05 13.09 -3.42
C LEU A 77 -1.83 14.37 -2.61
N TYR A 78 -1.84 15.52 -3.29
CA TYR A 78 -1.60 16.82 -2.68
C TYR A 78 -2.24 17.92 -3.52
N SER A 79 -2.73 18.99 -2.87
CA SER A 79 -3.27 20.16 -3.55
C SER A 79 -3.01 21.41 -2.71
N THR A 80 -2.42 22.42 -3.33
CA THR A 80 -2.33 23.77 -2.79
C THR A 80 -3.60 24.56 -3.18
N PRO A 81 -4.16 25.39 -2.30
CA PRO A 81 -5.27 26.28 -2.67
C PRO A 81 -4.84 27.26 -3.77
N SER A 82 -5.66 27.38 -4.83
CA SER A 82 -5.43 28.35 -5.90
C SER A 82 -5.82 29.76 -5.46
N LYS A 83 -4.97 30.75 -5.76
CA LYS A 83 -5.26 32.18 -5.60
C LYS A 83 -5.38 32.81 -7.00
N PRO A 84 -6.13 33.92 -7.14
CA PRO A 84 -6.35 34.56 -8.45
C PRO A 84 -5.07 35.04 -9.17
N ASP A 85 -3.94 35.12 -8.48
CA ASP A 85 -2.65 35.55 -9.03
C ASP A 85 -1.58 34.43 -9.05
N THR A 86 -2.02 33.16 -8.99
CA THR A 86 -1.13 32.00 -9.02
C THR A 86 -1.14 31.30 -10.37
N ILE A 87 0.00 30.72 -10.76
CA ILE A 87 0.04 29.73 -11.84
C ILE A 87 -0.44 28.39 -11.28
N VAL A 88 -1.44 27.78 -11.90
CA VAL A 88 -1.95 26.47 -11.48
C VAL A 88 -1.29 25.37 -12.30
N LEU A 89 -0.56 24.49 -11.61
CA LEU A 89 0.12 23.35 -12.20
C LEU A 89 -0.59 22.05 -11.82
N ASN A 90 -0.89 21.23 -12.82
CA ASN A 90 -1.33 19.85 -12.62
C ASN A 90 -0.15 18.93 -12.90
N THR A 91 0.28 18.21 -11.86
CA THR A 91 1.45 17.36 -11.86
C THR A 91 1.02 15.92 -11.64
N VAL A 92 1.40 15.02 -12.54
CA VAL A 92 1.12 13.59 -12.47
C VAL A 92 2.42 12.85 -12.24
N ILE A 93 2.49 12.08 -11.16
CA ILE A 93 3.56 11.10 -10.94
C ILE A 93 3.26 9.92 -11.85
N SER A 94 4.11 9.69 -12.84
CA SER A 94 3.87 8.73 -13.93
C SER A 94 4.49 7.37 -13.69
N SER A 95 5.74 7.32 -13.19
CA SER A 95 6.44 6.08 -12.92
C SER A 95 7.62 6.30 -11.96
N ILE A 96 8.09 5.22 -11.36
CA ILE A 96 9.33 5.16 -10.59
C ILE A 96 10.15 3.96 -11.06
N SER A 97 11.46 4.16 -11.20
CA SER A 97 12.42 3.11 -11.50
C SER A 97 13.43 3.01 -10.37
N THR A 98 13.49 1.83 -9.74
CA THR A 98 14.54 1.51 -8.76
C THR A 98 15.85 1.10 -9.41
N GLU A 99 15.84 0.81 -10.71
CA GLU A 99 17.06 0.49 -11.45
C GLU A 99 17.85 1.76 -11.78
N THR A 100 17.15 2.79 -12.26
CA THR A 100 17.77 4.09 -12.57
C THR A 100 17.71 5.07 -11.39
N TYR A 101 17.06 4.72 -10.28
CA TYR A 101 16.84 5.58 -9.11
C TYR A 101 16.15 6.91 -9.46
N GLU A 102 15.15 6.87 -10.34
CA GLU A 102 14.43 8.05 -10.84
C GLU A 102 12.92 7.93 -10.65
N LEU A 103 12.29 9.03 -10.23
CA LEU A 103 10.85 9.29 -10.26
C LEU A 103 10.53 10.15 -11.48
N VAL A 104 9.59 9.72 -12.31
CA VAL A 104 9.17 10.47 -13.50
C VAL A 104 7.86 11.18 -13.23
N MET A 105 7.86 12.50 -13.42
CA MET A 105 6.71 13.37 -13.23
C MET A 105 6.37 14.10 -14.53
N THR A 106 5.10 14.35 -14.77
CA THR A 106 4.61 15.12 -15.91
C THR A 106 3.77 16.27 -15.39
N THR A 107 4.21 17.50 -15.64
CA THR A 107 3.55 18.72 -15.19
C THR A 107 2.98 19.47 -16.38
N THR A 108 1.71 19.87 -16.28
CA THR A 108 1.00 20.68 -17.28
C THR A 108 0.48 21.95 -16.62
N ILE A 109 0.56 23.08 -17.32
CA ILE A 109 -0.03 24.34 -16.88
C ILE A 109 -1.54 24.28 -17.15
N VAL A 110 -2.35 24.51 -16.11
CA VAL A 110 -3.81 24.48 -16.20
C VAL A 110 -4.36 25.89 -16.36
N ASP A 111 -3.87 26.81 -15.53
CA ASP A 111 -4.34 28.19 -15.48
C ASP A 111 -3.16 29.14 -15.27
N ILE A 112 -3.26 30.33 -15.86
CA ILE A 112 -2.23 31.36 -15.87
C ILE A 112 -2.89 32.65 -15.35
N PRO A 113 -2.25 33.38 -14.42
CA PRO A 113 -2.84 34.60 -13.88
C PRO A 113 -2.99 35.66 -14.98
N LYS A 114 -4.09 36.43 -14.87
CA LYS A 114 -4.48 37.45 -15.87
C LYS A 114 -3.42 38.53 -16.11
N ARG A 115 -2.52 38.74 -15.15
CA ARG A 115 -1.38 39.67 -15.27
C ARG A 115 -0.33 39.22 -16.31
N LEU A 116 -0.28 37.92 -16.62
CA LEU A 116 0.69 37.33 -17.54
C LEU A 116 0.08 36.98 -18.89
N ALA A 117 -1.20 36.59 -18.91
CA ALA A 117 -1.90 36.18 -20.12
C ALA A 117 -3.35 36.66 -20.13
N SER A 118 -3.90 36.93 -21.32
CA SER A 118 -5.34 37.09 -21.55
C SER A 118 -5.75 36.19 -22.70
N ASN A 119 -6.73 35.32 -22.45
CA ASN A 119 -7.42 34.31 -23.26
C ASN A 119 -6.70 33.60 -24.44
N ASP A 120 -5.80 34.25 -25.18
CA ASP A 120 -4.97 33.66 -26.24
C ASP A 120 -3.59 34.34 -26.44
N THR A 121 -3.28 35.39 -25.67
CA THR A 121 -2.05 36.17 -25.83
C THR A 121 -1.30 36.33 -24.51
N LEU A 122 0.00 36.04 -24.54
CA LEU A 122 0.90 36.22 -23.42
C LEU A 122 1.50 37.63 -23.45
N TYR A 123 1.36 38.39 -22.36
CA TYR A 123 1.90 39.75 -22.24
C TYR A 123 3.37 39.76 -21.84
N LYS A 124 3.77 38.83 -20.96
CA LYS A 124 5.13 38.72 -20.44
C LYS A 124 5.58 37.27 -20.49
N PRO A 125 6.79 36.97 -21.00
CA PRO A 125 7.34 35.63 -20.89
C PRO A 125 7.51 35.27 -19.41
N PHE A 126 7.35 34.00 -19.09
CA PHE A 126 7.61 33.48 -17.75
C PHE A 126 8.22 32.09 -17.85
N ARG A 127 8.93 31.68 -16.80
CA ARG A 127 9.52 30.36 -16.65
C ARG A 127 8.85 29.64 -15.52
N VAL A 128 8.61 28.35 -15.71
CA VAL A 128 8.21 27.43 -14.64
C VAL A 128 9.29 26.37 -14.53
N GLN A 129 9.75 26.11 -13.30
CA GLN A 129 10.71 25.07 -12.98
C GLN A 129 10.07 24.09 -12.01
N VAL A 130 10.26 22.79 -12.28
CA VAL A 130 9.79 21.68 -11.46
C VAL A 130 10.95 20.70 -11.30
N GLY A 131 11.59 20.71 -10.14
CA GLY A 131 12.83 19.99 -9.91
C GLY A 131 13.91 20.42 -10.93
N PRO A 132 14.55 19.46 -11.64
CA PRO A 132 15.57 19.78 -12.64
C PRO A 132 14.99 20.24 -13.99
N GLY A 133 13.69 20.04 -14.24
CA GLY A 133 13.07 20.43 -15.49
C GLY A 133 12.60 21.88 -15.46
N ALA A 134 12.75 22.59 -16.56
CA ALA A 134 12.22 23.94 -16.72
C ALA A 134 11.56 24.10 -18.09
N ILE A 135 10.47 24.86 -18.11
CA ILE A 135 9.79 25.30 -19.33
C ILE A 135 9.74 26.83 -19.34
N VAL A 136 10.04 27.40 -20.50
CA VAL A 136 9.93 28.85 -20.73
C VAL A 136 8.75 29.08 -21.64
N ILE A 137 7.77 29.83 -21.15
CA ILE A 137 6.58 30.23 -21.88
C ILE A 137 6.83 31.61 -22.48
N THR A 138 6.80 31.69 -23.81
CA THR A 138 6.98 32.92 -24.57
C THR A 138 5.73 33.21 -25.39
N PRO A 139 5.51 34.46 -25.84
CA PRO A 139 4.34 34.81 -26.65
C PRO A 139 4.22 34.04 -27.97
N ASN A 140 5.32 33.43 -28.44
CA ASN A 140 5.33 32.64 -29.68
C ASN A 140 4.84 31.19 -29.49
N ILE A 141 4.62 30.74 -28.25
CA ILE A 141 4.13 29.39 -27.98
C ILE A 141 2.62 29.35 -28.26
N THR A 142 2.23 28.49 -29.21
CA THR A 142 0.83 28.27 -29.60
C THR A 142 0.09 27.30 -28.69
N ASN A 143 0.82 26.49 -27.91
CA ASN A 143 0.23 25.53 -26.98
C ASN A 143 0.80 25.71 -25.56
N LEU A 144 0.00 26.30 -24.68
CA LEU A 144 0.36 26.55 -23.28
C LEU A 144 0.26 25.29 -22.40
N LYS A 145 -0.35 24.21 -22.91
CA LYS A 145 -0.55 22.94 -22.18
C LYS A 145 0.50 21.88 -22.50
N VAL A 146 1.63 22.29 -23.09
CA VAL A 146 2.73 21.37 -23.36
C VAL A 146 3.20 20.73 -22.05
N PRO A 147 3.26 19.38 -21.97
CA PRO A 147 3.69 18.70 -20.76
C PRO A 147 5.19 18.88 -20.56
N LEU A 148 5.59 19.30 -19.35
CA LEU A 148 6.95 19.24 -18.86
C LEU A 148 7.17 17.88 -18.20
N ILE A 149 7.99 17.03 -18.81
CA ILE A 149 8.38 15.74 -18.25
C ILE A 149 9.69 15.93 -17.47
N THR A 150 9.68 15.58 -16.18
CA THR A 150 10.82 15.73 -15.29
C THR A 150 11.20 14.40 -14.67
N LYS A 151 12.51 14.12 -14.64
CA LYS A 151 13.09 12.97 -13.96
C LYS A 151 13.72 13.48 -12.67
N ILE A 152 13.27 12.96 -11.54
CA ILE A 152 13.70 13.43 -10.22
C ILE A 152 14.45 12.28 -9.54
N PRO A 153 15.71 12.49 -9.15
CA PRO A 153 16.49 11.43 -8.51
C PRO A 153 15.95 11.10 -7.13
N LEU A 154 15.93 9.82 -6.77
CA LEU A 154 15.61 9.39 -5.41
C LEU A 154 16.79 9.68 -4.49
N VAL A 155 16.60 10.54 -3.49
CA VAL A 155 17.70 11.10 -2.69
C VAL A 155 17.97 10.29 -1.43
N LYS A 156 16.92 9.89 -0.71
CA LYS A 156 17.01 9.09 0.51
C LYS A 156 16.21 7.82 0.34
N GLY A 157 16.69 6.70 0.86
CA GLY A 157 15.95 5.45 0.83
C GLY A 157 16.80 4.25 1.23
N SER A 158 16.12 3.14 1.48
CA SER A 158 16.76 1.86 1.78
C SER A 158 16.08 0.76 0.98
N THR A 159 16.90 -0.07 0.32
CA THR A 159 16.50 -1.37 -0.21
C THR A 159 16.44 -2.35 0.97
N ALA A 160 15.42 -2.18 1.80
CA ALA A 160 15.23 -2.99 3.01
C ALA A 160 14.63 -4.38 2.72
N TRP A 161 14.55 -4.77 1.43
CA TRP A 161 13.98 -5.99 0.88
C TRP A 161 12.49 -5.80 0.52
N TYR A 162 12.06 -6.37 -0.61
CA TYR A 162 10.66 -6.29 -1.01
C TYR A 162 9.76 -6.98 0.04
N PRO A 163 8.64 -6.37 0.48
CA PRO A 163 8.03 -5.12 0.02
C PRO A 163 8.29 -3.91 0.96
N PHE A 164 9.38 -3.90 1.72
CA PHE A 164 9.69 -2.86 2.71
C PHE A 164 10.52 -1.71 2.15
N ASP A 165 10.82 -1.73 0.84
CA ASP A 165 11.56 -0.65 0.19
C ASP A 165 10.81 0.68 0.31
N LYS A 166 11.56 1.71 0.73
CA LYS A 166 11.07 3.07 0.89
C LYS A 166 12.10 4.07 0.37
N TYR A 167 11.62 5.03 -0.41
CA TYR A 167 12.40 6.10 -1.01
C TYR A 167 11.74 7.45 -0.75
N LEU A 168 12.55 8.50 -0.72
CA LEU A 168 12.19 9.89 -0.48
C LEU A 168 12.92 10.77 -1.48
N THR A 169 12.19 11.72 -2.05
CA THR A 169 12.75 12.75 -2.92
C THR A 169 12.15 14.11 -2.60
N ALA A 170 12.94 15.16 -2.80
CA ALA A 170 12.49 16.55 -2.78
C ALA A 170 12.13 17.00 -4.19
N VAL A 171 11.08 17.80 -4.30
CA VAL A 171 10.66 18.46 -5.55
C VAL A 171 10.41 19.92 -5.25
N GLU A 172 11.22 20.78 -5.85
CA GLU A 172 11.05 22.22 -5.74
C GLU A 172 10.32 22.73 -6.98
N THR A 173 9.27 23.52 -6.76
CA THR A 173 8.51 24.14 -7.83
C THR A 173 8.56 25.64 -7.71
N GLU A 174 8.99 26.29 -8.78
CA GLU A 174 9.20 27.73 -8.83
C GLU A 174 8.71 28.30 -10.16
N ALA A 175 8.24 29.55 -10.14
CA ALA A 175 7.93 30.28 -11.36
C ALA A 175 8.43 31.72 -11.28
N PHE A 176 8.89 32.26 -12.41
CA PHE A 176 9.46 33.59 -12.51
C PHE A 176 8.98 34.30 -13.77
N VAL A 177 8.72 35.60 -13.66
CA VAL A 177 8.51 36.48 -14.83
C VAL A 177 9.85 36.74 -15.50
N GLY A 178 9.88 36.66 -16.83
CA GLY A 178 11.09 36.83 -17.63
C GLY A 178 11.89 35.53 -17.80
N THR A 179 13.08 35.66 -18.39
CA THR A 179 14.00 34.55 -18.70
C THR A 179 15.23 34.51 -17.77
N SER A 180 15.32 35.38 -16.76
CA SER A 180 16.55 35.62 -15.99
C SER A 180 16.40 35.21 -14.54
N PRO A 181 17.28 34.31 -14.07
CA PRO A 181 18.52 34.78 -13.44
C PRO A 181 19.79 34.70 -14.31
N PHE A 182 19.78 34.03 -15.47
CA PHE A 182 20.97 33.88 -16.33
C PHE A 182 21.42 35.14 -17.06
N MET A 183 20.59 36.18 -17.13
CA MET A 183 20.91 37.45 -17.80
C MET A 183 21.16 38.60 -16.80
N GLY A 184 21.32 38.31 -15.50
CA GLY A 184 21.60 39.31 -14.48
C GLY A 184 20.43 40.26 -14.15
N GLN A 185 19.24 40.04 -14.71
CA GLN A 185 18.03 40.77 -14.34
C GLN A 185 17.39 40.15 -13.09
N LYS A 186 16.88 41.02 -12.20
CA LYS A 186 16.17 40.64 -10.98
C LYS A 186 14.92 39.83 -11.35
N ALA A 187 14.88 38.57 -10.95
CA ALA A 187 13.74 37.68 -11.18
C ALA A 187 12.55 38.14 -10.32
N GLU A 188 11.40 38.37 -10.96
CA GLU A 188 10.13 38.58 -10.26
C GLU A 188 9.46 37.22 -10.11
N ALA A 189 9.39 36.71 -8.88
CA ALA A 189 8.82 35.40 -8.62
C ALA A 189 7.27 35.43 -8.69
N ILE A 190 6.68 34.32 -9.14
CA ILE A 190 5.25 34.13 -9.30
C ILE A 190 4.82 33.01 -8.36
N ASP A 191 3.74 33.23 -7.59
CA ASP A 191 3.20 32.19 -6.74
C ASP A 191 2.66 31.02 -7.59
N VAL A 192 2.91 29.79 -7.12
CA VAL A 192 2.50 28.57 -7.82
C VAL A 192 1.54 27.76 -6.95
N ALA A 193 0.42 27.33 -7.53
CA ALA A 193 -0.48 26.37 -6.93
C ALA A 193 -0.28 25.01 -7.62
N VAL A 194 0.10 23.98 -6.85
CA VAL A 194 0.40 22.65 -7.39
C VAL A 194 -0.68 21.66 -6.97
N VAL A 195 -1.18 20.90 -7.94
CA VAL A 195 -2.00 19.71 -7.70
C VAL A 195 -1.19 18.49 -8.13
N VAL A 196 -0.89 17.59 -7.20
CA VAL A 196 -0.14 16.37 -7.47
C VAL A 196 -1.10 15.18 -7.47
N LYS A 197 -1.05 14.40 -8.55
CA LYS A 197 -1.87 13.21 -8.78
C LYS A 197 -1.00 12.03 -9.18
N THR A 198 -1.52 10.83 -9.04
CA THR A 198 -0.90 9.62 -9.55
C THR A 198 -1.99 8.72 -10.14
N PRO A 199 -1.77 8.05 -11.27
CA PRO A 199 -2.68 7.02 -11.73
C PRO A 199 -2.74 5.89 -10.70
N GLU A 200 -3.77 5.06 -10.77
CA GLU A 200 -3.81 3.85 -9.95
C GLU A 200 -2.64 2.93 -10.28
N ASP A 201 -1.71 2.79 -9.34
CA ASP A 201 -0.53 1.92 -9.44
C ASP A 201 -0.66 0.76 -8.45
N PHE A 202 -0.47 -0.49 -8.90
CA PHE A 202 -0.52 -1.68 -8.05
C PHE A 202 0.79 -1.94 -7.29
N ASN A 203 1.91 -1.42 -7.79
CA ASN A 203 3.24 -1.72 -7.26
C ASN A 203 3.69 -0.69 -6.22
N TRP A 204 3.31 0.57 -6.41
CA TRP A 204 3.82 1.69 -5.63
C TRP A 204 2.71 2.48 -4.94
N ARG A 205 3.08 3.02 -3.77
CA ARG A 205 2.27 3.93 -2.97
C ARG A 205 3.07 5.22 -2.79
N TYR A 206 2.44 6.32 -3.17
CA TYR A 206 2.99 7.66 -3.07
C TYR A 206 2.32 8.42 -1.93
N LYS A 207 3.11 9.15 -1.15
CA LYS A 207 2.62 10.16 -0.20
C LYS A 207 3.35 11.46 -0.48
N VAL A 208 2.61 12.55 -0.62
CA VAL A 208 3.16 13.86 -0.93
C VAL A 208 2.82 14.79 0.22
N ARG A 209 3.82 15.49 0.73
CA ARG A 209 3.68 16.46 1.82
C ARG A 209 4.54 17.68 1.55
N LYS A 210 4.26 18.79 2.23
CA LYS A 210 5.17 19.94 2.25
C LYS A 210 6.49 19.49 2.88
N MET A 211 7.60 19.94 2.30
CA MET A 211 8.94 19.61 2.80
C MET A 211 9.13 20.12 4.23
N THR A 212 9.61 19.25 5.10
CA THR A 212 9.99 19.56 6.47
C THR A 212 11.51 19.45 6.62
N SER A 213 12.08 20.09 7.65
CA SER A 213 13.51 19.99 7.96
C SER A 213 13.97 18.56 8.22
N ASP A 214 13.08 17.70 8.72
CA ASP A 214 13.40 16.30 9.01
C ASP A 214 13.59 15.46 7.74
N ASP A 215 12.97 15.89 6.63
CA ASP A 215 13.04 15.17 5.36
C ASP A 215 14.36 15.44 4.65
N PHE A 216 14.79 16.70 4.62
CA PHE A 216 16.00 17.19 3.96
C PHE A 216 16.47 18.47 4.67
N ASP A 217 17.78 18.64 4.81
CA ASP A 217 18.33 19.87 5.39
C ASP A 217 17.96 21.05 4.49
N ASN A 218 17.18 21.99 5.03
CA ASN A 218 16.86 23.23 4.34
C ASN A 218 18.06 24.18 4.50
N ASP A 219 18.91 24.30 3.47
CA ASP A 219 20.03 25.27 3.44
C ASP A 219 19.57 26.74 3.28
N GLY A 220 18.26 27.00 3.29
CA GLY A 220 17.71 28.34 3.23
C GLY A 220 17.78 29.06 4.59
N PRO A 221 18.21 30.32 4.66
CA PRO A 221 18.19 31.07 5.91
C PRO A 221 16.77 31.14 6.49
N PRO A 222 16.60 30.91 7.81
CA PRO A 222 15.30 30.91 8.47
C PRO A 222 14.63 32.28 8.32
N GLY A 223 13.37 32.29 7.86
CA GLY A 223 12.55 33.51 7.74
C GLY A 223 12.45 34.11 6.34
N THR A 224 13.09 33.52 5.32
CA THR A 224 12.85 33.91 3.93
C THR A 224 11.53 33.29 3.46
N PRO A 225 10.53 34.06 3.00
CA PRO A 225 9.35 33.46 2.39
C PRO A 225 9.80 32.72 1.14
N SER A 226 9.79 31.38 1.20
CA SER A 226 10.06 30.55 0.05
C SER A 226 8.92 30.76 -0.94
N ILE A 227 9.16 31.55 -1.97
CA ILE A 227 8.24 31.69 -3.12
C ILE A 227 8.21 30.37 -3.91
N SER A 228 9.13 29.46 -3.59
CA SER A 228 9.15 28.06 -3.99
C SER A 228 8.19 27.19 -3.17
N THR A 229 7.47 26.32 -3.88
CA THR A 229 6.72 25.23 -3.25
C THR A 229 7.60 23.99 -3.23
N SER A 230 8.25 23.74 -2.08
CA SER A 230 9.04 22.53 -1.87
C SER A 230 8.18 21.39 -1.30
N LEU A 231 8.14 20.28 -2.02
CA LEU A 231 7.38 19.08 -1.69
C LEU A 231 8.31 17.89 -1.44
N THR A 232 8.02 17.12 -0.40
CA THR A 232 8.61 15.79 -0.21
C THR A 232 7.66 14.75 -0.80
N ILE A 233 8.19 13.90 -1.69
CA ILE A 233 7.49 12.73 -2.21
C ILE A 233 8.11 11.48 -1.59
N GLU A 234 7.28 10.75 -0.85
CA GLU A 234 7.60 9.45 -0.29
C GLU A 234 7.03 8.36 -1.19
N VAL A 235 7.89 7.44 -1.60
CA VAL A 235 7.53 6.29 -2.43
C VAL A 235 7.80 5.00 -1.66
N SER A 236 6.79 4.15 -1.58
CA SER A 236 6.84 2.88 -0.85
C SER A 236 6.17 1.78 -1.67
N ARG A 237 6.60 0.53 -1.51
CA ARG A 237 5.92 -0.59 -2.18
C ARG A 237 4.53 -0.81 -1.56
N LYS A 238 3.55 -1.15 -2.39
CA LYS A 238 2.29 -1.72 -1.89
C LYS A 238 2.53 -3.18 -1.51
N PHE A 239 1.99 -3.60 -0.37
CA PHE A 239 2.01 -5.01 0.02
C PHE A 239 1.12 -5.79 -0.96
N ASN A 240 1.73 -6.66 -1.75
CA ASN A 240 1.01 -7.46 -2.74
C ASN A 240 0.61 -8.80 -2.14
N VAL A 241 -0.67 -9.17 -2.23
CA VAL A 241 -1.18 -10.45 -1.71
C VAL A 241 -0.46 -11.65 -2.35
N TYR A 242 0.03 -11.51 -3.58
CA TYR A 242 0.83 -12.56 -4.23
C TYR A 242 2.10 -12.89 -3.45
N ALA A 243 2.74 -11.90 -2.83
CA ALA A 243 3.95 -12.13 -2.03
C ALA A 243 3.64 -12.93 -0.76
N ALA A 244 2.52 -12.63 -0.11
CA ALA A 244 2.02 -13.42 1.00
C ALA A 244 1.70 -14.86 0.58
N LEU A 245 1.01 -15.06 -0.55
CA LEU A 245 0.67 -16.38 -1.06
C LEU A 245 1.92 -17.21 -1.38
N VAL A 246 2.91 -16.61 -2.05
CA VAL A 246 4.20 -17.28 -2.32
C VAL A 246 4.89 -17.66 -1.01
N PHE A 247 4.91 -16.77 -0.02
CA PHE A 247 5.48 -17.08 1.30
C PHE A 247 4.76 -18.27 1.95
N VAL A 248 3.42 -18.29 1.97
CA VAL A 248 2.64 -19.43 2.47
C VAL A 248 2.99 -20.71 1.73
N CYS A 249 3.07 -20.68 0.40
CA CYS A 249 3.41 -21.86 -0.40
C CYS A 249 4.80 -22.40 -0.07
N VAL A 250 5.82 -21.52 0.05
CA VAL A 250 7.19 -21.92 0.41
C VAL A 250 7.24 -22.57 1.79
N TRP A 251 6.58 -21.97 2.79
CA TRP A 251 6.52 -22.54 4.14
C TRP A 251 5.73 -23.84 4.19
N SER A 252 4.61 -23.93 3.47
CA SER A 252 3.82 -25.16 3.36
C SER A 252 4.67 -26.31 2.80
N VAL A 253 5.39 -26.09 1.70
CA VAL A 253 6.27 -27.11 1.11
C VAL A 253 7.39 -27.50 2.08
N THR A 254 8.03 -26.51 2.72
CA THR A 254 9.12 -26.75 3.67
C THR A 254 8.66 -27.62 4.86
N ILE A 255 7.49 -27.32 5.42
CA ILE A 255 6.90 -28.10 6.51
C ILE A 255 6.51 -29.50 6.04
N SER A 256 5.91 -29.63 4.86
CA SER A 256 5.54 -30.93 4.29
C SER A 256 6.77 -31.83 4.06
N VAL A 257 7.85 -31.31 3.49
CA VAL A 257 9.10 -32.04 3.29
C VAL A 257 9.72 -32.42 4.64
N GLY A 258 9.75 -31.50 5.60
CA GLY A 258 10.26 -31.77 6.95
C GLY A 258 9.44 -32.82 7.72
N TYR A 259 8.13 -32.92 7.45
CA TYR A 259 7.28 -33.95 8.03
C TYR A 259 7.48 -35.33 7.37
N ILE A 260 7.63 -35.37 6.04
CA ILE A 260 7.85 -36.61 5.28
C ILE A 260 9.26 -37.17 5.57
N GLY A 261 10.29 -36.33 5.58
CA GLY A 261 11.67 -36.77 5.82
C GLY A 261 11.99 -37.19 7.27
N ARG A 262 11.03 -37.04 8.19
CA ARG A 262 11.14 -37.50 9.59
C ARG A 262 10.52 -38.88 9.80
N TYR A 263 9.91 -39.46 8.76
CA TYR A 263 9.42 -40.84 8.70
C TYR A 263 10.39 -41.74 7.93
#